data_AF-A0A6G9ZE40-F1
#
_entry.id   AF-A0A6G9ZE40-F1
#
_cell.length_a   1.000
_cell.length_b   1.000
_cell.length_c   1.000
_cell.angle_alpha   90.00
_cell.angle_beta   90.00
_cell.angle_gamma   90.00
#
_symmetry.space_group_name_H-M   'P 1'
#
loop_
_entity.id
_entity.type
_entity.pdbx_description
1 polymer ?
#
loop_
_entity_poly.entity_id
_entity_poly.type
_entity_poly.pdbx_seq_one_letter_code
_entity_poly.pdbx_strand_id
1 'polypeptide(L)'
;MPTCRDALSALLAADVATTAQLVELAVAAVTESLGALPVDLVDTDALDTPVSLPFRELTRSCIDSDTTATYTCCAAMSAEQRHDAAQMATNLILSRIRADELE
;
A
#
# COMPACT_ATOMS: atom_id res chain seq x y z
N MET A 1 10.05 -13.74 19.29
CA MET A 1 9.54 -12.42 19.76
C MET A 1 9.21 -11.61 18.52
N PRO A 2 8.10 -10.86 18.51
CA PRO A 2 7.81 -9.94 17.40
C PRO A 2 8.93 -8.90 17.30
N THR A 3 9.35 -8.60 16.08
CA THR A 3 10.30 -7.53 15.80
C THR A 3 9.62 -6.16 15.96
N CYS A 4 10.39 -5.08 16.05
CA CYS A 4 9.83 -3.72 16.05
C CYS A 4 8.98 -3.46 14.80
N ARG A 5 9.36 -4.06 13.68
CA ARG A 5 8.60 -4.01 12.43
C ARG A 5 7.24 -4.67 12.58
N ASP A 6 7.18 -5.88 13.14
CA ASP A 6 5.92 -6.61 13.31
C ASP A 6 4.96 -5.85 14.23
N ALA A 7 5.48 -5.25 15.30
CA ALA A 7 4.70 -4.42 16.21
C ALA A 7 4.14 -3.16 15.53
N LEU A 8 4.95 -2.46 14.73
CA LEU A 8 4.51 -1.29 13.99
C LEU A 8 3.47 -1.67 12.93
N SER A 9 3.70 -2.72 12.13
CA SER A 9 2.76 -3.17 11.11
C SER A 9 1.40 -3.59 11.71
N ALA A 10 1.39 -4.18 12.91
CA ALA A 10 0.15 -4.48 13.62
C ALA A 10 -0.61 -3.21 14.04
N LEU A 11 0.09 -2.18 14.52
CA LEU A 11 -0.52 -0.90 14.89
C LEU A 11 -1.10 -0.17 13.68
N LEU A 12 -0.35 -0.13 12.57
CA LEU A 12 -0.80 0.52 11.33
C LEU A 12 -2.03 -0.18 10.74
N ALA A 13 -2.06 -1.51 10.75
CA ALA A 13 -3.15 -2.32 10.21
C ALA A 13 -4.44 -2.29 11.04
N ALA A 14 -4.32 -2.01 12.34
CA ALA A 14 -5.45 -1.94 13.26
C ALA A 14 -6.37 -0.74 12.96
N ASP A 15 -5.80 0.35 12.42
CA ASP A 15 -6.53 1.55 12.07
C ASP A 15 -6.71 1.67 10.55
N VAL A 16 -7.97 1.73 10.11
CA VAL A 16 -8.34 1.79 8.69
C VAL A 16 -7.80 3.05 8.03
N ALA A 17 -7.93 4.20 8.68
CA ALA A 17 -7.51 5.48 8.13
C ALA A 17 -5.99 5.52 7.94
N THR A 18 -5.25 5.04 8.93
CA THR A 18 -3.78 4.93 8.89
C THR A 18 -3.33 4.01 7.77
N THR A 19 -3.98 2.86 7.59
CA THR A 19 -3.67 1.94 6.48
C THR A 19 -3.92 2.60 5.13
N ALA A 20 -5.07 3.26 4.95
CA ALA A 20 -5.42 3.95 3.71
C ALA A 20 -4.40 5.05 3.36
N GLN A 21 -4.09 5.93 4.31
CA GLN A 21 -3.10 7.00 4.12
C GLN A 21 -1.69 6.46 3.82
N LEU A 22 -1.31 5.34 4.46
CA LEU A 22 -0.03 4.72 4.21
C LEU A 22 0.07 4.17 2.78
N VAL A 23 -1.01 3.58 2.27
CA VAL A 23 -1.09 3.11 0.89
C VAL A 23 -1.07 4.30 -0.07
N GLU A 24 -1.89 5.34 0.15
CA GLU A 24 -1.87 6.58 -0.64
C GLU A 24 -0.45 7.18 -0.72
N LEU A 25 0.25 7.25 0.41
CA LEU A 25 1.63 7.74 0.48
C LEU A 25 2.58 6.86 -0.35
N ALA A 26 2.45 5.54 -0.27
CA ALA A 26 3.26 4.62 -1.06
C ALA A 26 2.99 4.77 -2.57
N VAL A 27 1.73 4.91 -2.97
CA VAL A 27 1.34 5.15 -4.37
C VAL A 27 1.94 6.45 -4.90
N ALA A 28 1.83 7.54 -4.12
CA ALA A 28 2.42 8.83 -4.47
C ALA A 28 3.94 8.70 -4.62
N ALA A 29 4.62 8.10 -3.64
CA ALA A 29 6.07 7.94 -3.64
C ALA A 29 6.58 7.13 -4.86
N VAL A 30 5.90 6.05 -5.23
CA VAL A 30 6.24 5.25 -6.41
C VAL A 30 5.99 6.03 -7.70
N THR A 31 4.85 6.71 -7.79
CA THR A 31 4.48 7.51 -8.96
C THR A 31 5.45 8.68 -9.18
N GLU A 32 5.85 9.38 -8.12
CA GLU A 32 6.84 10.45 -8.18
C GLU A 32 8.22 9.93 -8.59
N SER A 33 8.60 8.74 -8.12
CA SER A 33 9.91 8.13 -8.42
C SER A 33 10.03 7.62 -9.85
N LEU A 34 8.97 6.99 -10.37
CA LEU A 34 9.00 6.32 -11.68
C LEU A 34 8.29 7.11 -12.77
N GLY A 35 7.63 8.21 -12.43
CA GLY A 35 6.77 8.99 -13.34
C GLY A 35 5.43 8.33 -13.67
N ALA A 36 5.21 7.09 -13.24
CA ALA A 36 3.98 6.33 -13.40
C ALA A 36 3.93 5.20 -12.36
N LEU A 37 2.74 4.66 -12.11
CA LEU A 37 2.57 3.51 -11.24
C LEU A 37 2.79 2.20 -12.03
N PRO A 38 3.62 1.26 -11.54
CA PRO A 38 3.78 -0.06 -12.14
C PRO A 38 2.45 -0.82 -12.26
N VAL A 39 2.24 -1.46 -13.41
CA VAL A 39 1.00 -2.20 -13.72
C VAL A 39 0.68 -3.28 -12.70
N ASP A 40 1.71 -3.98 -12.18
CA ASP A 40 1.55 -5.05 -11.19
C ASP A 40 0.91 -4.57 -9.88
N LEU A 41 0.97 -3.27 -9.58
CA LEU A 41 0.37 -2.68 -8.39
C LEU A 41 -1.12 -2.38 -8.55
N VAL A 42 -1.69 -2.43 -9.75
CA VAL A 42 -3.08 -2.00 -10.01
C VAL A 42 -3.88 -2.88 -10.96
N ASP A 43 -3.23 -3.72 -11.76
CA ASP A 43 -3.91 -4.65 -12.65
C ASP A 43 -4.59 -5.73 -11.83
N THR A 44 -5.90 -5.64 -11.66
CA THR A 44 -6.73 -6.59 -10.91
C THR A 44 -6.96 -7.91 -11.64
N ASP A 45 -6.68 -7.97 -12.94
CA ASP A 45 -6.88 -9.16 -13.77
C ASP A 45 -5.62 -10.04 -13.85
N ALA A 46 -4.46 -9.52 -13.41
CA ALA A 46 -3.23 -10.29 -13.33
C ALA A 46 -3.34 -11.44 -12.31
N LEU A 47 -3.19 -12.68 -12.78
CA LEU A 47 -3.25 -13.89 -11.95
C LEU A 47 -1.88 -14.31 -11.39
N ASP A 48 -0.79 -13.93 -12.06
CA ASP A 48 0.58 -14.36 -11.73
C ASP A 48 1.43 -13.24 -11.08
N THR A 49 0.81 -12.39 -10.26
CA THR A 49 1.51 -11.31 -9.55
C THR A 49 1.70 -11.66 -8.07
N PRO A 50 2.85 -11.31 -7.47
CA PRO A 50 3.06 -11.45 -6.02
C PRO A 50 2.26 -10.41 -5.21
N VAL A 51 1.62 -9.44 -5.87
CA VAL A 51 0.83 -8.38 -5.23
C VAL A 51 -0.60 -8.86 -4.98
N SER A 52 -1.05 -8.79 -3.73
CA SER A 52 -2.38 -9.27 -3.36
C SER A 52 -3.48 -8.48 -4.06
N LEU A 53 -4.57 -9.16 -4.45
CA LEU A 53 -5.72 -8.50 -5.10
C LEU A 53 -6.28 -7.33 -4.26
N PRO A 54 -6.48 -7.47 -2.93
CA PRO A 54 -6.99 -6.36 -2.11
C PRO A 54 -6.08 -5.13 -2.13
N PHE A 55 -4.75 -5.32 -2.15
CA PHE A 55 -3.82 -4.20 -2.29
C PHE A 55 -3.96 -3.52 -3.65
N ARG A 56 -4.11 -4.29 -4.74
CA ARG A 56 -4.30 -3.74 -6.09
C ARG A 56 -5.58 -2.95 -6.23
N GLU A 57 -6.68 -3.46 -5.68
CA GLU A 57 -7.97 -2.76 -5.64
C GLU A 57 -7.88 -1.44 -4.87
N LEU A 58 -7.23 -1.47 -3.70
CA LEU A 58 -7.01 -0.27 -2.89
C LEU A 58 -6.11 0.75 -3.61
N THR A 59 -5.02 0.28 -4.21
CA THR A 59 -4.08 1.11 -4.98
C THR A 59 -4.78 1.75 -6.19
N ARG A 60 -5.64 0.99 -6.89
CA ARG A 60 -6.46 1.51 -7.98
C ARG A 60 -7.41 2.61 -7.51
N SER A 61 -8.03 2.44 -6.34
CA SER A 61 -8.88 3.49 -5.75
C SER A 61 -8.13 4.78 -5.39
N CYS A 62 -6.82 4.68 -5.08
CA CYS A 62 -5.97 5.85 -4.84
C CYS A 62 -5.73 6.67 -6.12
N ILE A 63 -5.62 6.01 -7.29
CA ILE A 63 -5.38 6.69 -8.58
C ILE A 63 -6.56 7.60 -8.94
N ASP A 64 -7.78 7.12 -8.71
CA ASP A 64 -9.00 7.87 -9.02
C ASP A 64 -9.15 9.14 -8.15
N SER A 65 -8.21 9.39 -7.21
CA SER A 65 -8.11 10.57 -6.35
C SER A 65 -9.34 10.82 -5.48
N ASP A 66 -10.16 9.79 -5.26
CA ASP A 66 -11.27 9.81 -4.33
C ASP A 66 -10.82 9.22 -2.99
N THR A 67 -10.41 10.10 -2.08
CA THR A 67 -10.08 9.74 -0.70
C THR A 67 -11.23 8.98 -0.03
N THR A 68 -12.49 9.32 -0.33
CA THR A 68 -13.63 8.61 0.27
C THR A 68 -13.71 7.17 -0.23
N ALA A 69 -13.50 6.96 -1.54
CA ALA A 69 -13.45 5.62 -2.13
C ALA A 69 -12.29 4.79 -1.56
N THR A 70 -11.12 5.39 -1.38
CA THR A 70 -9.93 4.74 -0.82
C THR A 70 -10.19 4.25 0.61
N TYR A 71 -10.77 5.10 1.45
CA TYR A 71 -11.11 4.73 2.83
C TYR A 71 -12.23 3.68 2.86
N THR A 72 -13.22 3.78 1.98
CA THR A 72 -14.31 2.80 1.89
C THR A 72 -13.77 1.43 1.47
N CYS A 73 -12.88 1.39 0.48
CA CYS A 73 -12.19 0.18 0.05
C CYS A 73 -11.38 -0.42 1.20
N CYS A 74 -10.58 0.39 1.89
CA CYS A 74 -9.77 -0.06 3.03
C CYS A 74 -10.63 -0.54 4.23
N ALA A 75 -11.80 0.07 4.44
CA ALA A 75 -12.74 -0.33 5.49
C ALA A 75 -13.41 -1.68 5.19
N ALA A 76 -13.61 -2.01 3.91
CA ALA A 76 -14.18 -3.27 3.48
C ALA A 76 -13.19 -4.46 3.59
N MET A 77 -11.89 -4.17 3.72
CA MET A 77 -10.86 -5.20 3.88
C MET A 77 -10.94 -5.88 5.24
N SER A 78 -10.53 -7.16 5.29
CA SER A 78 -10.27 -7.86 6.55
C SER A 78 -9.05 -7.27 7.26
N ALA A 79 -8.90 -7.56 8.55
CA ALA A 79 -7.71 -7.14 9.30
C ALA A 79 -6.41 -7.71 8.71
N GLU A 80 -6.45 -8.95 8.21
CA GLU A 80 -5.32 -9.61 7.54
C GLU A 80 -4.96 -8.91 6.23
N GLN A 81 -5.97 -8.57 5.43
CA GLN A 81 -5.77 -7.83 4.17
C GLN A 81 -5.18 -6.44 4.44
N ARG A 82 -5.67 -5.73 5.47
CA ARG A 82 -5.08 -4.44 5.87
C ARG A 82 -3.64 -4.59 6.35
N HIS A 83 -3.33 -5.67 7.05
CA HIS A 83 -1.98 -5.95 7.50
C HIS A 83 -1.02 -6.19 6.34
N ASP A 84 -1.43 -7.02 5.38
CA ASP A 84 -0.67 -7.25 4.15
C ASP A 84 -0.46 -5.94 3.36
N ALA A 85 -1.52 -5.14 3.21
CA ALA A 85 -1.44 -3.85 2.53
C ALA A 85 -0.51 -2.85 3.22
N ALA A 86 -0.62 -2.72 4.55
CA ALA A 86 0.26 -1.85 5.33
C ALA A 86 1.72 -2.30 5.24
N GLN A 87 1.97 -3.61 5.25
CA GLN A 87 3.30 -4.18 5.09
C GLN A 87 3.87 -3.89 3.69
N MET A 88 3.07 -4.05 2.65
CA MET A 88 3.47 -3.79 1.27
C MET A 88 3.75 -2.30 1.04
N ALA A 89 2.86 -1.41 1.48
CA ALA A 89 3.06 0.04 1.42
C ALA A 89 4.34 0.48 2.15
N THR A 90 4.58 -0.06 3.35
CA THR A 90 5.82 0.20 4.11
C THR A 90 7.05 -0.24 3.33
N ASN A 91 7.01 -1.42 2.68
CA ASN A 91 8.13 -1.90 1.87
C ASN A 91 8.42 -0.99 0.67
N LEU A 92 7.38 -0.49 -0.01
CA LEU A 92 7.52 0.45 -1.12
C LEU A 92 8.18 1.76 -0.66
N ILE A 93 7.69 2.34 0.44
CA ILE A 93 8.23 3.57 1.02
C ILE A 93 9.70 3.39 1.44
N LEU A 94 10.03 2.30 2.14
CA LEU A 94 11.42 2.04 2.56
C LEU A 94 12.34 1.81 1.37
N SER A 95 11.86 1.17 0.30
CA SER A 95 12.65 0.98 -0.92
C SER A 95 12.91 2.31 -1.62
N ARG A 96 11.90 3.19 -1.66
CA ARG A 96 12.04 4.56 -2.17
C ARG A 96 13.06 5.38 -1.39
N ILE A 97 12.98 5.38 -0.05
CA ILE A 97 13.90 6.13 0.82
C ILE A 97 15.34 5.68 0.58
N ARG A 98 15.57 4.37 0.48
CA ARG A 98 16.91 3.82 0.21
C ARG A 98 17.43 4.14 -1.18
N ALA A 99 16.53 4.30 -2.17
CA ALA A 99 16.92 4.73 -3.51
C ALA A 99 17.39 6.19 -3.51
N ASP A 100 16.73 7.08 -2.75
CA ASP A 100 17.19 8.47 -2.59
C ASP A 100 18.56 8.59 -1.93
N GLU A 101 18.92 7.67 -1.02
CA GLU A 101 20.24 7.68 -0.36
C GLU A 101 21.41 7.33 -1.30
N LEU A 102 21.13 6.87 -2.53
CA LEU A 102 22.14 6.46 -3.52
C LEU A 102 22.33 7.48 -4.65
N GLU A 103 21.55 8.55 -4.70
CA GLU A 103 21.63 9.66 -5.67
C GLU A 103 22.39 10.88 -5.10
#